data_AF-A0A0A2G6N9-F1
#
_entry.id   AF-A0A0A2G6N9-F1
#
_cell.length_a   1.000
_cell.length_b   1.000
_cell.length_c   1.000
_cell.angle_alpha   90.00
_cell.angle_beta   90.00
_cell.angle_gamma   90.00
#
_symmetry.space_group_name_H-M   'P 1'
#
loop_
_entity.id
_entity.type
_entity.pdbx_description
1 polymer ?
#
loop_
_entity_poly.entity_id
_entity_poly.type
_entity_poly.pdbx_seq_one_letter_code
_entity_poly.pdbx_strand_id
1 'polypeptide(L)'
;MERVEGSEDSLYFAILPDITVEHRFRSRYVPLSSEEKTAYWRRIRDVRKVYPYANMIAQTLIETYEYMETLPNDRARSRHLDRVEEDLMKQYKPIMKTLTLRQGELLMKLVHRQTKSSSYELIKAFYGGFKAGWYSLFASFFGGNLKVKYDPRYNADDAFTERVVYLHEHDLL
;
A
#
# COMPACT_ATOMS: atom_id res chain seq x y z
N MET A 1 -5.19 54.40 53.29
CA MET A 1 -4.25 54.66 52.19
C MET A 1 -3.17 53.60 52.28
N GLU A 2 -3.33 52.50 51.56
CA GLU A 2 -2.20 51.74 51.00
C GLU A 2 -2.77 50.82 49.91
N ARG A 3 -2.44 51.13 48.66
CA ARG A 3 -2.57 50.22 47.52
C ARG A 3 -1.32 49.36 47.53
N VAL A 4 -1.50 48.04 47.44
CA VAL A 4 -0.48 47.17 46.83
C VAL A 4 -1.17 46.44 45.69
N GLU A 5 -0.83 46.90 44.50
CA GLU A 5 -1.13 46.32 43.20
C GLU A 5 0.03 45.35 42.89
N GLY A 6 -0.26 44.09 42.56
CA GLY A 6 0.80 43.11 42.33
C GLY A 6 0.33 41.73 41.84
N SER A 7 0.58 41.50 40.55
CA SER A 7 0.70 40.23 39.81
C SER A 7 -0.54 39.35 39.60
N GLU A 8 -1.09 39.49 38.39
CA GLU A 8 -1.65 38.40 37.59
C GLU A 8 -0.62 37.25 37.49
N ASP A 9 -0.87 36.12 38.15
CA ASP A 9 -0.40 34.79 37.73
C ASP A 9 -0.91 33.73 38.72
N SER A 10 -2.22 33.48 38.69
CA SER A 10 -2.79 32.28 39.30
C SER A 10 -2.66 31.12 38.31
N LEU A 11 -1.47 30.53 38.21
CA LEU A 11 -1.28 29.28 37.47
C LEU A 11 -1.98 28.15 38.24
N TYR A 12 -3.13 27.70 37.73
CA TYR A 12 -3.81 26.51 38.23
C TYR A 12 -2.98 25.27 37.90
N PHE A 13 -2.23 24.76 38.88
CA PHE A 13 -1.59 23.45 38.79
C PHE A 13 -2.59 22.36 39.20
N ALA A 14 -3.22 21.73 38.20
CA ALA A 14 -3.91 20.47 38.43
C ALA A 14 -2.87 19.33 38.38
N ILE A 15 -2.54 18.77 39.54
CA ILE A 15 -1.77 17.51 39.60
C ILE A 15 -2.72 16.40 39.13
N LEU A 16 -2.56 15.97 37.89
CA LEU A 16 -3.25 14.78 37.40
C LEU A 16 -2.72 13.58 38.19
N PRO A 17 -3.58 12.72 38.75
CA PRO A 17 -3.13 11.47 39.34
C PRO A 17 -2.41 10.66 38.27
N ASP A 18 -1.34 9.96 38.65
CA ASP A 18 -0.65 9.03 37.75
C ASP A 18 -1.67 7.98 37.28
N ILE A 19 -2.13 8.14 36.05
CA ILE A 19 -2.95 7.14 35.39
C ILE A 19 -2.01 6.11 34.78
N THR A 20 -2.02 4.90 35.32
CA THR A 20 -1.40 3.77 34.62
C THR A 20 -2.23 3.51 33.37
N VAL A 21 -1.80 4.07 32.23
CA VAL A 21 -2.41 3.80 30.93
C VAL A 21 -1.99 2.38 30.53
N GLU A 22 -2.77 1.39 30.94
CA GLU A 22 -2.67 0.05 30.35
C GLU A 22 -3.21 0.11 28.92
N HIS A 23 -2.31 0.39 27.99
CA HIS A 23 -2.59 0.29 26.57
C HIS A 23 -2.75 -1.19 26.23
N ARG A 24 -3.96 -1.76 26.44
CA ARG A 24 -4.31 -3.08 25.93
C ARG A 24 -4.31 -3.01 24.41
N PHE A 25 -3.14 -3.22 23.81
CA PHE A 25 -2.96 -3.35 22.37
C PHE A 25 -3.70 -4.61 21.91
N ARG A 26 -5.02 -4.50 21.74
CA ARG A 26 -5.79 -5.52 21.04
C ARG A 26 -5.41 -5.39 19.58
N SER A 27 -4.49 -6.24 19.15
CA SER A 27 -4.12 -6.38 17.73
C SER A 27 -5.38 -6.42 16.88
N ARG A 28 -5.40 -5.68 15.77
CA ARG A 28 -6.55 -5.66 14.84
C ARG A 28 -6.87 -7.06 14.34
N TYR A 29 -5.85 -7.90 14.21
CA TYR A 29 -6.00 -9.31 13.83
C TYR A 29 -5.36 -10.24 14.85
N VAL A 30 -6.01 -11.37 15.10
CA VAL A 30 -5.46 -12.44 15.95
C VAL A 30 -4.20 -13.00 15.29
N PRO A 31 -3.11 -13.28 16.03
CA PRO A 31 -1.96 -14.02 15.51
C PRO A 31 -2.38 -15.34 14.86
N LEU A 32 -1.64 -15.81 13.87
CA LEU A 32 -1.95 -17.09 13.22
C LEU A 32 -1.61 -18.25 14.16
N SER A 33 -2.56 -19.17 14.33
CA SER A 33 -2.30 -20.44 15.02
C SER A 33 -1.32 -21.31 14.22
N SER A 34 -0.68 -22.29 14.87
CA SER A 34 0.24 -23.22 14.21
C SER A 34 -0.44 -24.00 13.08
N GLU A 35 -1.71 -24.36 13.25
CA GLU A 35 -2.52 -25.02 12.22
C GLU A 35 -2.78 -24.09 11.03
N GLU A 36 -3.17 -22.83 11.27
CA GLU A 36 -3.36 -21.84 10.19
C GLU A 36 -2.06 -21.55 9.43
N LYS A 37 -0.92 -21.43 10.15
CA LYS A 37 0.39 -21.23 9.50
C LYS A 37 0.72 -22.41 8.58
N THR A 38 0.42 -23.63 9.00
CA THR A 38 0.64 -24.84 8.21
C THR A 38 -0.33 -24.95 7.04
N ALA A 39 -1.62 -24.64 7.24
CA ALA A 39 -2.62 -24.70 6.18
C ALA A 39 -2.37 -23.65 5.08
N TYR A 40 -1.95 -22.45 5.47
CA TYR A 40 -1.80 -21.29 4.58
C TYR A 40 -0.35 -20.89 4.30
N TRP A 41 0.63 -21.76 4.57
CA TRP A 41 2.05 -21.46 4.43
C TRP A 41 2.43 -20.86 3.07
N ARG A 42 1.82 -21.35 1.97
CA ARG A 42 2.06 -20.84 0.61
C ARG A 42 1.63 -19.39 0.49
N ARG A 43 0.46 -19.04 1.04
CA ARG A 43 -0.07 -17.68 1.02
C ARG A 43 0.83 -16.75 1.83
N ILE A 44 1.25 -17.17 3.03
CA ILE A 44 2.16 -16.39 3.87
C ILE A 44 3.48 -16.13 3.14
N ARG A 45 4.07 -17.18 2.57
CA ARG A 45 5.28 -17.07 1.74
C ARG A 45 5.08 -16.13 0.56
N ASP A 46 3.98 -16.26 -0.16
CA ASP A 46 3.69 -15.45 -1.35
C ASP A 46 3.49 -13.98 -0.98
N VAL A 47 2.78 -13.68 0.12
CA VAL A 47 2.67 -12.32 0.66
C VAL A 47 4.05 -11.78 1.01
N ARG A 48 4.87 -12.51 1.79
CA ARG A 48 6.23 -12.05 2.15
C ARG A 48 7.12 -11.78 0.94
N LYS A 49 7.00 -12.59 -0.12
CA LYS A 49 7.76 -12.40 -1.36
C LYS A 49 7.29 -11.18 -2.14
N VAL A 50 5.97 -10.97 -2.21
CA VAL A 50 5.36 -10.01 -3.13
C VAL A 50 5.14 -8.64 -2.50
N TYR A 51 4.92 -8.59 -1.19
CA TYR A 51 4.56 -7.36 -0.46
C TYR A 51 5.56 -6.21 -0.62
N PRO A 52 6.89 -6.43 -0.54
CA PRO A 52 7.86 -5.35 -0.73
C PRO A 52 7.75 -4.71 -2.12
N TYR A 53 7.56 -5.52 -3.16
CA TYR A 53 7.39 -5.02 -4.52
C TYR A 53 6.07 -4.27 -4.69
N ALA A 54 5.00 -4.71 -4.02
CA ALA A 54 3.73 -4.00 -4.04
C ALA A 54 3.89 -2.58 -3.48
N ASN A 55 4.54 -2.44 -2.32
CA ASN A 55 4.84 -1.15 -1.69
C ASN A 55 5.63 -0.23 -2.61
N MET A 56 6.71 -0.73 -3.20
CA MET A 56 7.56 0.06 -4.10
C MET A 56 6.78 0.55 -5.32
N ILE A 57 6.02 -0.33 -5.99
CA ILE A 57 5.22 0.03 -7.16
C ILE A 57 4.15 1.05 -6.77
N ALA A 58 3.41 0.82 -5.68
CA ALA A 58 2.37 1.75 -5.24
C ALA A 58 2.95 3.13 -4.92
N GLN A 59 4.09 3.18 -4.22
CA GLN A 59 4.78 4.43 -3.90
C GLN A 59 5.21 5.16 -5.17
N THR A 60 5.84 4.49 -6.14
CA THR A 60 6.23 5.12 -7.41
C THR A 60 5.02 5.66 -8.16
N LEU A 61 3.88 4.96 -8.13
CA LEU A 61 2.65 5.44 -8.77
C LEU A 61 2.08 6.69 -8.10
N ILE A 62 2.11 6.75 -6.76
CA ILE A 62 1.68 7.92 -5.98
C ILE A 62 2.61 9.11 -6.25
N GLU A 63 3.93 8.92 -6.18
CA GLU A 63 4.92 9.98 -6.46
C GLU A 63 4.82 10.51 -7.89
N THR A 64 4.63 9.61 -8.86
CA THR A 64 4.43 9.99 -10.26
C THR A 64 3.18 10.85 -10.41
N TYR A 65 2.10 10.50 -9.71
CA TYR A 65 0.87 11.27 -9.69
C TYR A 65 1.07 12.66 -9.09
N GLU A 66 1.67 12.75 -7.91
CA GLU A 66 1.95 14.03 -7.24
C GLU A 66 2.85 14.93 -8.09
N TYR A 67 3.89 14.37 -8.72
CA TYR A 67 4.76 15.13 -9.61
C TYR A 67 4.03 15.60 -10.87
N MET A 68 3.14 14.78 -11.44
CA MET A 68 2.37 15.15 -12.62
C MET A 68 1.46 16.36 -12.39
N GLU A 69 0.93 16.55 -11.18
CA GLU A 69 0.13 17.72 -10.81
C GLU A 69 0.97 19.01 -10.87
N THR A 70 2.29 18.93 -10.69
CA THR A 70 3.19 20.08 -10.77
C THR A 70 3.56 20.47 -12.21
N LEU A 71 3.25 19.61 -13.20
CA LEU A 71 3.69 19.82 -14.58
C LEU A 71 2.75 20.78 -15.35
N PRO A 72 3.31 21.70 -16.16
CA PRO A 72 2.55 22.81 -16.74
C PRO A 72 1.60 22.41 -17.88
N ASN A 73 1.80 21.27 -18.53
CA ASN A 73 1.01 20.85 -19.69
C ASN A 73 1.02 19.33 -19.93
N ASP A 74 0.09 18.85 -20.75
CA ASP A 74 -0.06 17.42 -21.09
C ASP A 74 1.17 16.82 -21.78
N ARG A 75 1.89 17.60 -22.57
CA ARG A 75 3.11 17.13 -23.25
C ARG A 75 4.26 16.89 -22.27
N ALA A 76 4.35 17.68 -21.21
CA ALA A 76 5.30 17.46 -20.13
C ALA A 76 4.91 16.23 -19.30
N ARG A 77 3.61 16.09 -19.00
CA ARG A 77 3.05 14.91 -18.33
C ARG A 77 3.35 13.62 -19.10
N SER A 78 3.00 13.55 -20.38
CA SER A 78 3.26 12.38 -21.22
C SER A 78 4.75 12.01 -21.26
N ARG A 79 5.64 12.98 -21.48
CA ARG A 79 7.10 12.72 -21.51
C ARG A 79 7.67 12.23 -20.18
N HIS A 80 7.07 12.63 -19.06
CA HIS A 80 7.47 12.11 -17.75
C HIS A 80 6.97 10.68 -17.59
N LEU A 81 5.72 10.43 -17.98
CA LEU A 81 5.12 9.09 -17.93
C LEU A 81 5.86 8.06 -18.77
N ASP A 82 6.26 8.41 -20.00
CA ASP A 82 7.00 7.50 -20.87
C ASP A 82 8.33 7.08 -20.22
N ARG A 83 8.99 8.02 -19.52
CA ARG A 83 10.23 7.75 -18.77
C ARG A 83 9.99 6.85 -17.57
N VAL A 84 8.95 7.15 -16.78
CA VAL A 84 8.56 6.31 -15.64
C VAL A 84 8.18 4.91 -16.11
N GLU A 85 7.43 4.76 -17.21
CA GLU A 85 7.11 3.45 -17.78
C GLU A 85 8.37 2.67 -18.17
N GLU A 86 9.31 3.30 -18.86
CA GLU A 86 10.58 2.66 -19.25
C GLU A 86 11.38 2.20 -18.03
N ASP A 87 11.52 3.05 -17.01
CA ASP A 87 12.25 2.76 -15.78
C ASP A 87 11.59 1.64 -14.98
N LEU A 88 10.26 1.71 -14.82
CA LEU A 88 9.48 0.65 -14.21
C LEU A 88 9.66 -0.66 -15.01
N MET A 89 9.68 -0.61 -16.35
CA MET A 89 9.75 -1.82 -17.19
C MET A 89 11.10 -2.47 -17.03
N LYS A 90 12.16 -1.67 -17.03
CA LYS A 90 13.52 -2.13 -16.82
C LYS A 90 13.70 -2.78 -15.46
N GLN A 91 13.14 -2.19 -14.41
CA GLN A 91 13.27 -2.68 -13.03
C GLN A 91 12.39 -3.91 -12.74
N TYR A 92 11.12 -3.86 -13.11
CA TYR A 92 10.14 -4.86 -12.66
C TYR A 92 9.95 -6.02 -13.64
N LYS A 93 10.21 -5.87 -14.95
CA LYS A 93 10.14 -6.99 -15.90
C LYS A 93 10.97 -8.22 -15.50
N PRO A 94 12.23 -8.11 -15.02
CA PRO A 94 12.96 -9.29 -14.54
C PRO A 94 12.33 -9.89 -13.29
N ILE A 95 11.81 -9.08 -12.37
CA ILE A 95 11.14 -9.54 -11.15
C ILE A 95 9.87 -10.32 -11.52
N MET A 96 9.03 -9.76 -12.40
CA MET A 96 7.79 -10.38 -12.88
C MET A 96 8.03 -11.75 -13.50
N LYS A 97 9.14 -11.95 -14.21
CA LYS A 97 9.54 -13.26 -14.76
C LYS A 97 9.79 -14.33 -13.71
N THR A 98 10.11 -13.94 -12.46
CA THR A 98 10.34 -14.87 -11.35
C THR A 98 9.08 -15.18 -10.54
N LEU A 99 7.97 -14.48 -10.82
CA LEU A 99 6.71 -14.66 -10.12
C LEU A 99 5.88 -15.72 -10.83
N THR A 100 5.17 -16.53 -10.04
CA THR A 100 4.10 -17.37 -10.58
C THR A 100 2.88 -16.53 -10.94
N LEU A 101 1.97 -17.06 -11.76
CA LEU A 101 0.69 -16.41 -12.09
C LEU A 101 -0.04 -15.91 -10.84
N ARG A 102 -0.15 -16.77 -9.82
CA ARG A 102 -0.83 -16.46 -8.55
C ARG A 102 -0.10 -15.39 -7.75
N GLN A 103 1.23 -15.38 -7.77
CA GLN A 103 2.04 -14.38 -7.08
C GLN A 103 1.89 -13.00 -7.74
N GLY A 104 1.86 -12.94 -9.07
CA GLY A 104 1.64 -11.67 -9.76
C GLY A 104 0.20 -11.18 -9.72
N GLU A 105 -0.80 -12.08 -9.66
CA GLU A 105 -2.17 -11.71 -9.32
C GLU A 105 -2.25 -11.08 -7.92
N LEU A 106 -1.61 -11.71 -6.93
CA LEU A 106 -1.49 -11.18 -5.57
C LEU A 106 -0.76 -9.83 -5.54
N LEU A 107 0.29 -9.64 -6.35
CA LEU A 107 1.00 -8.37 -6.47
C LEU A 107 0.05 -7.25 -6.91
N MET A 108 -0.73 -7.50 -7.96
CA MET A 108 -1.69 -6.52 -8.47
C MET A 108 -2.79 -6.19 -7.46
N LYS A 109 -3.27 -7.19 -6.71
CA LYS A 109 -4.20 -6.99 -5.60
C LYS A 109 -3.64 -6.06 -4.53
N LEU A 110 -2.39 -6.28 -4.12
CA LEU A 110 -1.74 -5.49 -3.08
C LEU A 110 -1.42 -4.06 -3.54
N VAL A 111 -0.99 -3.88 -4.79
CA VAL A 111 -0.83 -2.54 -5.39
C VAL A 111 -2.17 -1.81 -5.42
N HIS A 112 -3.25 -2.48 -5.84
CA HIS A 112 -4.60 -1.92 -5.84
C HIS A 112 -5.08 -1.57 -4.42
N ARG A 113 -4.81 -2.42 -3.43
CA ARG A 113 -5.09 -2.16 -2.00
C ARG A 113 -4.43 -0.88 -1.51
N GLN A 114 -3.14 -0.67 -1.83
CA GLN A 114 -2.36 0.45 -1.34
C GLN A 114 -2.74 1.77 -2.00
N THR A 115 -3.12 1.71 -3.28
CA THR A 115 -3.52 2.88 -4.08
C THR A 115 -5.00 3.28 -3.93
N LYS A 116 -5.81 2.44 -3.24
CA LYS A 116 -7.22 2.64 -2.88
C LYS A 116 -8.05 3.39 -3.93
N SER A 117 -8.37 2.71 -5.02
CA SER A 117 -9.26 3.15 -6.12
C SER A 117 -8.74 4.31 -6.95
N SER A 118 -8.02 5.28 -6.36
CA SER A 118 -7.56 6.47 -7.07
C SER A 118 -6.51 6.08 -8.10
N SER A 119 -5.39 5.45 -7.74
CA SER A 119 -4.28 5.36 -8.69
C SER A 119 -4.53 4.37 -9.84
N TYR A 120 -5.29 3.27 -9.68
CA TYR A 120 -5.58 2.38 -10.82
C TYR A 120 -6.59 2.99 -11.81
N GLU A 121 -7.65 3.62 -11.32
CA GLU A 121 -8.61 4.31 -12.18
C GLU A 121 -8.03 5.61 -12.75
N LEU A 122 -7.14 6.31 -12.01
CA LEU A 122 -6.37 7.46 -12.48
C LEU A 122 -5.28 7.05 -13.49
N ILE A 123 -4.60 5.91 -13.30
CA ILE A 123 -3.71 5.32 -14.31
C ILE A 123 -4.52 5.02 -15.58
N LYS A 124 -5.72 4.49 -15.41
CA LYS A 124 -6.61 4.19 -16.54
C LYS A 124 -7.21 5.45 -17.19
N ALA A 125 -7.38 6.55 -16.45
CA ALA A 125 -8.04 7.79 -16.89
C ALA A 125 -7.07 8.84 -17.45
N PHE A 126 -5.90 9.02 -16.84
CA PHE A 126 -4.86 9.96 -17.32
C PHE A 126 -3.94 9.33 -18.37
N TYR A 127 -3.84 7.99 -18.42
CA TYR A 127 -2.83 7.32 -19.21
C TYR A 127 -3.42 6.50 -20.36
N GLY A 128 -3.81 7.16 -21.45
CA GLY A 128 -3.99 6.49 -22.74
C GLY A 128 -2.69 5.82 -23.24
N GLY A 129 -1.51 6.41 -22.93
CA GLY A 129 -0.19 6.00 -23.43
C GLY A 129 0.54 4.90 -22.64
N PHE A 130 0.63 5.03 -21.32
CA PHE A 130 1.27 4.04 -20.41
C PHE A 130 0.60 2.66 -20.42
N LYS A 131 -0.56 2.57 -21.07
CA LYS A 131 -1.26 1.30 -21.21
C LYS A 131 -0.47 0.31 -22.06
N ALA A 132 0.22 0.74 -23.11
CA ALA A 132 0.68 -0.19 -24.14
C ALA A 132 1.79 -1.12 -23.64
N GLY A 133 2.87 -0.60 -23.08
CA GLY A 133 4.00 -1.41 -22.62
C GLY A 133 3.68 -2.14 -21.31
N TRP A 134 3.16 -1.41 -20.33
CA TRP A 134 2.81 -1.97 -19.02
C TRP A 134 1.71 -3.02 -19.13
N TYR A 135 0.58 -2.74 -19.79
CA TYR A 135 -0.50 -3.75 -19.90
C TYR A 135 -0.10 -4.91 -20.79
N SER A 136 0.75 -4.71 -21.82
CA SER A 136 1.28 -5.83 -22.60
C SER A 136 2.14 -6.75 -21.74
N LEU A 137 2.98 -6.19 -20.86
CA LEU A 137 3.76 -6.97 -19.92
C LEU A 137 2.82 -7.82 -19.04
N PHE A 138 1.86 -7.20 -18.37
CA PHE A 138 0.92 -7.94 -17.51
C PHE A 138 0.03 -8.90 -18.30
N ALA A 139 -0.42 -8.56 -19.51
CA ALA A 139 -1.23 -9.46 -20.32
C ALA A 139 -0.42 -10.68 -20.76
N SER A 140 0.84 -10.49 -21.13
CA SER A 140 1.77 -11.57 -21.49
C SER A 140 2.07 -12.49 -20.31
N PHE A 141 2.14 -11.95 -19.09
CA PHE A 141 2.40 -12.77 -17.90
C PHE A 141 1.14 -13.39 -17.31
N PHE A 142 -0.03 -12.73 -17.37
CA PHE A 142 -1.25 -13.14 -16.64
C PHE A 142 -2.45 -13.51 -17.53
N GLY A 143 -2.24 -13.69 -18.83
CA GLY A 143 -3.25 -14.22 -19.75
C GLY A 143 -4.52 -13.36 -19.87
N GLY A 144 -4.42 -12.05 -19.64
CA GLY A 144 -5.54 -11.11 -19.81
C GLY A 144 -6.41 -10.85 -18.58
N ASN A 145 -6.20 -11.54 -17.45
CA ASN A 145 -6.94 -11.29 -16.19
C ASN A 145 -6.38 -10.10 -15.38
N LEU A 146 -6.12 -8.96 -16.03
CA LEU A 146 -5.64 -7.73 -15.38
C LEU A 146 -6.67 -7.06 -14.46
N LYS A 147 -7.95 -7.43 -14.58
CA LYS A 147 -9.02 -6.91 -13.72
C LYS A 147 -9.05 -7.67 -12.40
N VAL A 148 -8.00 -7.52 -11.61
CA VAL A 148 -7.94 -8.15 -10.29
C VAL A 148 -8.54 -7.19 -9.28
N LYS A 149 -9.75 -7.51 -8.80
CA LYS A 149 -10.37 -6.78 -7.70
C LYS A 149 -9.78 -7.29 -6.39
N TYR A 150 -9.53 -6.37 -5.48
CA TYR A 150 -9.15 -6.68 -4.10
C TYR A 150 -10.27 -6.26 -3.17
N ASP A 151 -10.93 -7.24 -2.56
CA ASP A 151 -12.12 -7.01 -1.73
C ASP A 151 -12.11 -7.89 -0.48
N PRO A 152 -11.36 -7.51 0.56
CA PRO A 152 -11.27 -8.27 1.80
C PRO A 152 -12.58 -8.27 2.61
N ARG A 153 -13.62 -7.54 2.19
CA ARG A 153 -14.92 -7.56 2.87
C ARG A 153 -15.79 -8.73 2.42
N TYR A 154 -15.76 -9.04 1.12
CA TYR A 154 -16.60 -10.08 0.54
C TYR A 154 -15.82 -11.29 0.03
N ASN A 155 -14.48 -11.23 0.00
CA ASN A 155 -13.62 -12.33 -0.41
C ASN A 155 -12.77 -12.83 0.77
N ALA A 156 -12.98 -14.08 1.19
CA ALA A 156 -12.27 -14.70 2.32
C ALA A 156 -10.76 -14.82 2.08
N ASP A 157 -10.33 -15.02 0.83
CA ASP A 157 -8.92 -15.12 0.46
C ASP A 157 -8.20 -13.76 0.56
N ASP A 158 -8.89 -12.69 0.16
CA ASP A 158 -8.40 -11.32 0.33
C ASP A 158 -8.44 -10.90 1.81
N ALA A 159 -9.46 -11.32 2.57
CA ALA A 159 -9.55 -11.07 4.02
C ALA A 159 -8.39 -11.73 4.77
N PHE A 160 -8.06 -12.97 4.42
CA PHE A 160 -6.90 -13.66 4.96
C PHE A 160 -5.60 -12.97 4.53
N THR A 161 -5.52 -12.51 3.28
CA THR A 161 -4.38 -11.73 2.80
C THR A 161 -4.17 -10.44 3.61
N GLU A 162 -5.22 -9.69 3.92
CA GLU A 162 -5.15 -8.52 4.80
C GLU A 162 -4.59 -8.88 6.18
N ARG A 163 -5.06 -9.97 6.77
CA ARG A 163 -4.55 -10.43 8.07
C ARG A 163 -3.06 -10.75 7.99
N VAL A 164 -2.62 -11.48 6.96
CA VAL A 164 -1.20 -11.80 6.77
C VAL A 164 -0.37 -10.54 6.56
N VAL A 165 -0.83 -9.61 5.74
CA VAL A 165 -0.16 -8.32 5.50
C VAL A 165 -0.02 -7.55 6.81
N TYR A 166 -1.10 -7.41 7.58
CA TYR A 166 -1.06 -6.71 8.87
C TYR A 166 -0.05 -7.35 9.83
N LEU A 167 -0.07 -8.68 9.96
CA LEU A 167 0.87 -9.38 10.82
C LEU A 167 2.31 -9.23 10.31
N HIS A 168 2.53 -9.20 8.99
CA HIS A 168 3.84 -8.95 8.41
C HIS A 168 4.38 -7.56 8.73
N GLU A 169 3.53 -6.53 8.62
CA GLU A 169 3.89 -5.13 8.87
C GLU A 169 4.22 -4.82 10.34
N HIS A 170 3.71 -5.64 11.27
CA HIS A 170 3.90 -5.49 12.71
C HIS A 170 4.87 -6.52 13.29
N ASP A 171 5.61 -7.25 12.45
CA ASP A 171 6.57 -8.29 12.86
C ASP A 171 5.94 -9.42 13.73
N LEU A 172 4.71 -9.81 13.43
CA LEU A 172 3.91 -10.81 14.16
C LEU A 172 3.78 -12.17 13.44
N LEU A 173 4.54 -12.44 12.38
CA LEU A 173 4.47 -13.67 11.55
C LEU A 173 5.49 -14.75 11.91
#